data_AF-A0A0Q8PT06-F1
#
_entry.id   AF-A0A0Q8PT06-F1
#
_cell.length_a   1.000
_cell.length_b   1.000
_cell.length_c   1.000
_cell.angle_alpha   90.00
_cell.angle_beta   90.00
_cell.angle_gamma   90.00
#
_symmetry.space_group_name_H-M   'P 1'
#
loop_
_entity.id
_entity.type
_entity.pdbx_description
1 polymer ?
#
loop_
_entity_poly.entity_id
_entity_poly.type
_entity_poly.pdbx_seq_one_letter_code
_entity_poly.pdbx_strand_id
1 'polypeptide(L)'
;MKMAKADEKDIDAAGELMGILDTISRGHYPAKEDEPDIQMWFDQDDPEHLRRFYEMVSATLDKSPGYPGRVIGGMCYVILYDKNEIVDPNADVIELHPKLQAALQDAERLDAMENLTPDQCMAIIKDAAKNRTLRAAIDTAMKGEAT
;
A
#
# COMPACT_ATOMS: atom_id res chain seq x y z
N MET A 1 3.04 2.56 15.30
CA MET A 1 2.79 1.17 15.72
C MET A 1 3.51 0.21 14.76
N LYS A 2 3.92 -0.99 15.22
CA LYS A 2 4.50 -2.05 14.37
C LYS A 2 3.70 -3.34 14.53
N MET A 3 3.67 -4.16 13.50
CA MET A 3 2.95 -5.44 13.46
C MET A 3 3.73 -6.46 12.62
N ALA A 4 3.48 -7.75 12.83
CA ALA A 4 3.97 -8.80 11.93
C ALA A 4 3.42 -8.59 10.51
N LYS A 5 4.28 -8.74 9.51
CA LYS A 5 3.89 -8.64 8.10
C LYS A 5 3.02 -9.85 7.71
N ALA A 6 1.99 -9.62 6.90
CA ALA A 6 1.25 -10.69 6.25
C ALA A 6 2.17 -11.47 5.29
N ASP A 7 2.12 -12.80 5.36
CA ASP A 7 2.80 -13.67 4.40
C ASP A 7 1.93 -13.92 3.15
N GLU A 8 2.43 -14.73 2.22
CA GLU A 8 1.70 -15.06 0.98
C GLU A 8 0.37 -15.78 1.26
N LYS A 9 0.34 -16.70 2.24
CA LYS A 9 -0.88 -17.42 2.61
C LYS A 9 -1.94 -16.50 3.21
N ASP A 10 -1.50 -15.50 3.97
CA ASP A 10 -2.39 -14.47 4.51
C ASP A 10 -3.05 -13.66 3.40
N ILE A 11 -2.27 -13.27 2.39
CA ILE A 11 -2.75 -12.47 1.25
C ILE A 11 -3.75 -13.30 0.44
N ASP A 12 -3.44 -14.57 0.17
CA ASP A 12 -4.33 -15.48 -0.54
C ASP A 12 -5.67 -15.68 0.21
N ALA A 13 -5.61 -15.95 1.51
CA ALA A 13 -6.80 -16.14 2.33
C ALA A 13 -7.64 -14.86 2.43
N ALA A 14 -6.99 -13.69 2.50
CA ALA A 14 -7.68 -12.41 2.47
C ALA A 14 -8.33 -12.12 1.12
N GLY A 15 -7.69 -12.49 0.01
CA GLY A 15 -8.26 -12.38 -1.33
C GLY A 15 -9.52 -13.23 -1.51
N GLU A 16 -9.50 -14.48 -1.04
CA GLU A 16 -10.68 -15.35 -1.02
C GLU A 16 -11.82 -14.76 -0.19
N LEU A 17 -11.53 -14.28 1.04
CA LEU A 17 -12.54 -13.64 1.86
C LEU A 17 -13.11 -12.39 1.19
N MET A 18 -12.26 -11.56 0.59
CA MET A 18 -12.71 -10.36 -0.12
C MET A 18 -13.69 -10.71 -1.23
N GLY A 19 -13.43 -11.77 -2.01
CA GLY A 19 -14.35 -12.26 -3.04
C GLY A 19 -15.70 -12.73 -2.47
N ILE A 20 -15.68 -13.49 -1.36
CA ILE A 20 -16.90 -13.92 -0.67
C ILE A 20 -17.72 -12.70 -0.21
N LEU A 21 -17.07 -11.72 0.42
CA LEU A 21 -17.74 -10.52 0.93
C LEU A 21 -18.27 -9.63 -0.20
N ASP A 22 -17.55 -9.46 -1.31
CA ASP A 22 -18.04 -8.72 -2.49
C ASP A 22 -19.28 -9.39 -3.09
N THR A 23 -19.28 -10.73 -3.19
CA THR A 23 -20.41 -11.52 -3.70
C THR A 23 -21.66 -11.30 -2.85
N ILE A 24 -21.53 -11.45 -1.53
CA ILE A 24 -22.63 -11.19 -0.58
C ILE A 24 -23.08 -9.74 -0.62
N SER A 25 -22.17 -8.78 -0.73
CA SER A 25 -22.51 -7.35 -0.77
C SER A 25 -23.40 -6.96 -1.96
N ARG A 26 -23.35 -7.76 -3.04
CA ARG A 26 -24.19 -7.62 -4.23
C ARG A 26 -25.49 -8.43 -4.15
N GLY A 27 -25.72 -9.14 -3.05
CA GLY A 27 -26.87 -10.01 -2.82
C GLY A 27 -26.76 -11.38 -3.50
N HIS A 28 -25.60 -11.74 -4.06
CA HIS A 28 -25.41 -13.01 -4.75
C HIS A 28 -25.07 -14.15 -3.79
N TYR A 29 -25.51 -15.35 -4.14
CA TYR A 29 -25.15 -16.55 -3.41
C TYR A 29 -23.64 -16.83 -3.56
N PRO A 30 -22.91 -17.09 -2.47
CA PRO A 30 -21.48 -17.37 -2.56
C PRO A 30 -21.27 -18.83 -2.98
N ALA A 31 -20.91 -19.03 -4.24
CA ALA A 31 -20.51 -20.33 -4.80
C ALA A 31 -19.01 -20.32 -5.15
N LYS A 32 -18.41 -21.50 -5.18
CA LYS A 32 -17.07 -21.65 -5.77
C LYS A 32 -17.19 -21.75 -7.29
N GLU A 33 -16.15 -21.34 -8.02
CA GLU A 33 -16.15 -21.37 -9.50
C GLU A 33 -16.37 -22.77 -10.09
N ASP A 34 -16.08 -23.83 -9.33
CA ASP A 34 -16.24 -25.23 -9.71
C ASP A 34 -17.60 -25.84 -9.32
N GLU A 35 -18.46 -25.08 -8.64
CA GLU A 35 -19.80 -25.53 -8.27
C GLU A 35 -20.81 -25.13 -9.34
N PRO A 36 -21.74 -26.03 -9.73
CA PRO A 36 -22.82 -25.65 -10.63
C PRO A 36 -23.59 -24.47 -10.03
N ASP A 37 -23.97 -23.50 -10.86
CA ASP A 37 -24.67 -22.28 -10.44
C ASP A 37 -26.12 -22.63 -10.03
N ILE A 38 -26.29 -23.19 -8.82
CA ILE A 38 -27.57 -23.72 -8.36
C ILE A 38 -28.50 -22.58 -7.92
N GLN A 39 -27.95 -21.45 -7.48
CA GLN A 39 -28.69 -20.32 -6.93
C GLN A 39 -28.00 -18.99 -7.23
N MET A 40 -28.74 -18.05 -7.81
CA MET A 40 -28.22 -16.74 -8.22
C MET A 40 -28.23 -15.70 -7.08
N TRP A 41 -29.11 -15.85 -6.09
CA TRP A 41 -29.37 -14.84 -5.06
C TRP A 41 -29.24 -15.42 -3.65
N PHE A 42 -28.67 -14.63 -2.75
CA PHE A 42 -28.53 -14.96 -1.34
C PHE A 42 -29.80 -14.58 -0.57
N ASP A 43 -30.40 -15.54 0.13
CA ASP A 43 -31.46 -15.33 1.11
C ASP A 43 -30.84 -15.36 2.52
N GLN A 44 -30.94 -14.23 3.23
CA GLN A 44 -30.41 -14.10 4.60
C GLN A 44 -31.30 -14.78 5.65
N ASP A 45 -32.54 -15.11 5.30
CA ASP A 45 -33.48 -15.81 6.18
C ASP A 45 -33.45 -17.34 5.94
N ASP A 46 -32.75 -17.80 4.90
CA ASP A 46 -32.53 -19.22 4.62
C ASP A 46 -31.32 -19.77 5.44
N PRO A 47 -31.56 -20.73 6.36
CA PRO A 47 -30.48 -21.34 7.15
C PRO A 47 -29.40 -22.06 6.33
N GLU A 48 -29.70 -22.58 5.14
CA GLU A 48 -28.73 -23.24 4.27
C GLU A 48 -27.77 -22.22 3.65
N HIS A 49 -28.30 -21.08 3.21
CA HIS A 49 -27.50 -19.97 2.70
C HIS A 49 -26.57 -19.41 3.76
N LEU A 50 -27.08 -19.17 4.97
CA LEU A 50 -26.28 -18.71 6.12
C LEU A 50 -25.18 -19.71 6.48
N ARG A 51 -25.49 -21.01 6.48
CA ARG A 51 -24.52 -22.08 6.73
C ARG A 51 -23.42 -22.06 5.67
N ARG A 52 -23.79 -21.95 4.40
CA ARG A 52 -22.82 -21.92 3.30
C ARG A 52 -21.86 -20.74 3.43
N PHE A 53 -22.40 -19.54 3.67
CA PHE A 53 -21.58 -18.35 3.89
C PHE A 53 -20.60 -18.56 5.05
N TYR A 54 -21.09 -19.08 6.19
CA TYR A 54 -20.25 -19.39 7.34
C TYR A 54 -19.13 -20.38 7.00
N GLU A 55 -19.44 -21.48 6.30
CA GLU A 55 -18.46 -22.49 5.91
C GLU A 55 -17.35 -21.91 5.03
N MET A 56 -17.71 -21.06 4.06
CA MET A 56 -16.74 -20.40 3.18
C MET A 56 -15.85 -19.43 3.95
N VAL A 57 -16.42 -18.58 4.80
CA VAL A 57 -15.64 -17.66 5.65
C VAL A 57 -14.72 -18.45 6.58
N SER A 58 -15.24 -19.48 7.26
CA SER A 58 -14.46 -20.34 8.16
C SER A 58 -13.28 -20.98 7.44
N ALA A 59 -13.48 -21.49 6.21
CA ALA A 59 -12.42 -22.07 5.41
C ALA A 59 -11.27 -21.07 5.14
N THR A 60 -11.56 -19.78 4.92
CA THR A 60 -10.50 -18.77 4.76
C THR A 60 -9.71 -18.58 6.07
N LEU A 61 -10.40 -18.58 7.22
CA LEU A 61 -9.77 -18.42 8.53
C LEU A 61 -8.88 -19.63 8.89
N ASP A 62 -9.31 -20.82 8.52
CA ASP A 62 -8.55 -22.06 8.71
C ASP A 62 -7.33 -22.14 7.79
N LYS A 63 -7.43 -21.58 6.57
CA LYS A 63 -6.31 -21.53 5.60
C LYS A 63 -5.11 -20.75 6.13
N SER A 64 -5.35 -19.62 6.81
CA SER A 64 -4.29 -18.88 7.50
C SER A 64 -4.77 -18.23 8.81
N PRO A 65 -4.61 -18.90 9.97
CA PRO A 65 -5.10 -18.37 11.22
C PRO A 65 -4.55 -16.97 11.57
N GLY A 66 -5.46 -16.05 11.86
CA GLY A 66 -5.15 -14.68 12.26
C GLY A 66 -4.72 -13.75 11.11
N TYR A 67 -4.84 -14.17 9.85
CA TYR A 67 -4.55 -13.31 8.70
C TYR A 67 -5.32 -11.98 8.73
N PRO A 68 -6.60 -11.87 9.19
CA PRO A 68 -7.31 -10.60 9.16
C PRO A 68 -6.59 -9.54 10.01
N GLY A 69 -6.00 -9.95 11.14
CA GLY A 69 -5.21 -9.06 11.97
C GLY A 69 -3.97 -8.53 11.25
N ARG A 70 -3.26 -9.37 10.49
CA ARG A 70 -2.05 -8.97 9.77
C ARG A 70 -2.36 -8.15 8.52
N VAL A 71 -3.38 -8.54 7.75
CA VAL A 71 -3.75 -7.87 6.49
C VAL A 71 -4.52 -6.58 6.77
N ILE A 72 -5.70 -6.68 7.39
CA ILE A 72 -6.55 -5.51 7.68
C ILE A 72 -5.87 -4.65 8.74
N GLY A 73 -5.38 -5.25 9.81
CA GLY A 73 -4.71 -4.49 10.87
C GLY A 73 -3.39 -3.87 10.41
N GLY A 74 -2.64 -4.53 9.52
CA GLY A 74 -1.47 -3.96 8.87
C GLY A 74 -1.83 -2.72 8.04
N MET A 75 -2.87 -2.80 7.21
CA MET A 75 -3.32 -1.64 6.44
C MET A 75 -3.84 -0.52 7.34
N CYS A 76 -4.82 -0.77 8.21
CA CYS A 76 -5.51 0.26 8.98
C CYS A 76 -4.66 0.86 10.12
N TYR A 77 -3.88 0.04 10.83
CA TYR A 77 -3.18 0.45 12.06
C TYR A 77 -1.67 0.58 11.92
N VAL A 78 -1.10 0.24 10.75
CA VAL A 78 0.31 0.46 10.45
C VAL A 78 0.50 1.37 9.24
N ILE A 79 -0.09 1.04 8.07
CA ILE A 79 0.13 1.80 6.82
C ILE A 79 -0.64 3.12 6.83
N LEU A 80 -1.96 3.08 7.07
CA LEU A 80 -2.84 4.25 7.10
C LEU A 80 -2.83 4.97 8.46
N TYR A 81 -2.02 4.51 9.40
CA TYR A 81 -1.88 5.16 10.69
C TYR A 81 -1.02 6.42 10.55
N ASP A 82 -1.65 7.59 10.63
CA ASP A 82 -1.06 8.92 10.47
C ASP A 82 0.29 9.10 11.20
N LYS A 83 0.40 8.62 12.44
CA LYS A 83 1.62 8.77 13.26
C LYS A 83 2.81 7.94 12.76
N ASN A 84 2.59 6.98 11.87
CA ASN A 84 3.67 6.26 11.22
C ASN A 84 4.25 7.03 10.02
N GLU A 85 3.57 8.08 9.54
CA GLU A 85 4.04 8.95 8.45
C GLU A 85 4.43 8.17 7.17
N ILE A 86 3.70 7.09 6.85
CA ILE A 86 3.94 6.27 5.66
C ILE A 86 3.15 6.80 4.46
N VAL A 87 1.85 7.04 4.65
CA VAL A 87 0.93 7.58 3.65
C VAL A 87 0.61 9.04 3.97
N ASP A 88 0.36 9.88 2.96
CA ASP A 88 -0.11 11.25 3.17
C ASP A 88 -1.54 11.26 3.74
N PRO A 89 -1.78 11.75 4.96
CA PRO A 89 -3.11 11.79 5.55
C PRO A 89 -4.05 12.82 4.89
N ASN A 90 -3.52 13.74 4.07
CA ASN A 90 -4.31 14.78 3.39
C ASN A 90 -4.62 14.43 1.93
N ALA A 91 -4.13 13.30 1.43
CA ALA A 91 -4.39 12.84 0.08
C ALA A 91 -5.71 12.06 0.01
N ASP A 92 -6.43 12.21 -1.10
CA ASP A 92 -7.64 11.41 -1.38
C ASP A 92 -7.30 9.99 -1.89
N VAL A 93 -6.01 9.68 -2.05
CA VAL A 93 -5.50 8.40 -2.56
C VAL A 93 -4.36 7.89 -1.69
N ILE A 94 -4.06 6.59 -1.78
CA ILE A 94 -2.90 6.01 -1.09
C ILE A 94 -1.62 6.44 -1.82
N GLU A 95 -0.96 7.47 -1.29
CA GLU A 95 0.35 7.94 -1.76
C GLU A 95 1.33 8.16 -0.61
N LEU A 96 2.63 8.13 -0.92
CA LEU A 96 3.67 8.26 0.09
C LEU A 96 3.59 9.61 0.81
N HIS A 97 3.81 9.61 2.12
CA HIS A 97 3.86 10.83 2.91
C HIS A 97 4.90 11.82 2.35
N PRO A 98 4.65 13.15 2.32
CA PRO A 98 5.56 14.14 1.72
C PRO A 98 7.00 14.08 2.25
N LYS A 99 7.16 13.70 3.52
CA LYS A 99 8.47 13.45 4.15
C LYS A 99 9.27 12.33 3.46
N LEU A 100 8.60 11.23 3.10
CA LEU A 100 9.24 10.10 2.42
C LEU A 100 9.54 10.47 0.96
N GLN A 101 8.63 11.18 0.28
CA GLN A 101 8.88 11.70 -1.06
C GLN A 101 10.12 12.62 -1.09
N ALA A 102 10.22 13.55 -0.14
CA ALA A 102 11.38 14.44 0.00
C ALA A 102 12.67 13.66 0.30
N ALA A 103 12.60 12.61 1.12
CA ALA A 103 13.75 11.76 1.41
C ALA A 103 14.23 10.97 0.17
N LEU A 104 13.31 10.48 -0.66
CA LEU A 104 13.65 9.83 -1.94
C LEU A 104 14.35 10.81 -2.90
N GLN A 105 13.82 12.02 -3.04
CA GLN A 105 14.47 13.06 -3.86
C GLN A 105 15.85 13.45 -3.32
N ASP A 106 16.03 13.48 -2.00
CA ASP A 106 17.36 13.74 -1.43
C ASP A 106 18.35 12.61 -1.67
N ALA A 107 17.89 11.35 -1.70
CA ALA A 107 18.72 10.23 -2.11
C ALA A 107 19.17 10.37 -3.57
N GLU A 108 18.25 10.71 -4.49
CA GLU A 108 18.59 10.97 -5.90
C GLU A 108 19.59 12.13 -6.06
N ARG A 109 19.42 13.21 -5.26
CA ARG A 109 20.37 14.33 -5.23
C ARG A 109 21.75 13.88 -4.76
N LEU A 110 21.82 13.01 -3.76
CA LEU A 110 23.09 12.48 -3.25
C LEU A 110 23.79 11.63 -4.31
N ASP A 111 23.06 10.72 -4.94
CA ASP A 111 23.57 9.86 -6.03
C ASP A 111 24.10 10.71 -7.20
N ALA A 112 23.40 11.80 -7.54
CA ALA A 112 23.86 12.74 -8.55
C ALA A 112 25.17 13.44 -8.16
N MET A 113 25.35 13.75 -6.88
CA MET A 113 26.59 14.37 -6.38
C MET A 113 27.79 13.42 -6.40
N GLU A 114 27.61 12.10 -6.32
CA GLU A 114 28.72 11.13 -6.28
C GLU A 114 29.60 11.18 -7.53
N ASN A 115 29.03 11.59 -8.67
CA ASN A 115 29.73 11.63 -9.97
C ASN A 115 30.29 13.01 -10.32
N LEU A 116 30.15 14.00 -9.43
CA LEU A 116 30.60 15.37 -9.69
C LEU A 116 32.08 15.56 -9.40
N THR A 117 32.72 16.38 -10.22
CA THR A 117 34.07 16.89 -9.96
C THR A 117 34.07 17.91 -8.80
N PRO A 118 35.21 18.14 -8.14
CA PRO A 118 35.33 19.17 -7.11
C PRO A 118 34.88 20.57 -7.57
N ASP A 119 35.13 20.92 -8.83
CA ASP A 119 34.72 22.21 -9.40
C ASP A 119 33.21 22.31 -9.57
N GLN A 120 32.54 21.24 -10.02
CA GLN A 120 31.09 21.17 -10.09
C GLN A 120 30.46 21.26 -8.69
N CYS A 121 30.98 20.52 -7.71
CA CYS A 121 30.55 20.63 -6.31
C CYS A 121 30.69 22.07 -5.78
N MET A 122 31.81 22.72 -6.08
CA MET A 122 32.04 24.10 -5.64
C MET A 122 31.12 25.10 -6.37
N ALA A 123 30.76 24.85 -7.63
CA ALA A 123 29.79 25.66 -8.34
C ALA A 123 28.40 25.58 -7.68
N ILE A 124 27.96 24.37 -7.28
CA ILE A 124 26.69 24.14 -6.59
C ILE A 124 26.65 24.87 -5.25
N ILE A 125 27.70 24.76 -4.42
CA ILE A 125 27.76 25.44 -3.12
C ILE A 125 27.73 26.97 -3.30
N LYS A 126 28.43 27.50 -4.32
CA LYS A 126 28.39 28.93 -4.65
C LYS A 126 27.00 29.39 -5.11
N ASP A 127 26.26 28.56 -5.85
CA ASP A 127 24.88 28.85 -6.25
C ASP A 127 23.94 28.86 -5.04
N ALA A 128 24.05 27.86 -4.15
CA ALA A 128 23.27 27.79 -2.91
C ALA A 128 23.50 29.04 -2.03
N ALA A 129 24.75 29.49 -1.88
CA ALA A 129 25.08 30.67 -1.07
C ALA A 129 24.47 31.99 -1.60
N LYS A 130 24.07 32.06 -2.87
CA LYS A 130 23.56 33.27 -3.55
C LYS A 130 22.05 33.48 -3.42
N ASN A 131 21.38 32.95 -2.40
CA ASN A 131 19.92 33.03 -2.11
C ASN A 131 19.08 31.81 -2.57
N ARG A 132 19.67 30.60 -2.62
CA ARG A 132 18.95 29.35 -2.90
C ARG A 132 19.18 28.33 -1.79
N THR A 133 18.39 27.25 -1.76
CA THR A 133 18.70 26.11 -0.88
C THR A 133 19.70 25.19 -1.59
N LEU A 134 20.46 24.40 -0.83
CA LEU A 134 21.36 23.40 -1.40
C LEU A 134 20.59 22.42 -2.31
N ARG A 135 19.39 21.98 -1.90
CA ARG A 135 18.50 21.15 -2.71
C ARG A 135 18.17 21.79 -4.07
N ALA A 136 17.77 23.07 -4.08
CA ALA A 136 17.43 23.78 -5.31
C ALA A 136 18.65 23.99 -6.24
N ALA A 137 19.84 24.18 -5.67
CA ALA A 137 21.08 24.29 -6.43
C ALA A 137 21.44 22.95 -7.10
N ILE A 138 21.32 21.83 -6.38
CA ILE A 138 21.54 20.49 -6.94
C ILE A 138 20.51 20.19 -8.05
N ASP A 139 19.23 20.48 -7.82
CA ASP A 139 18.17 20.27 -8.83
C ASP A 139 18.43 21.07 -10.12
N THR A 140 18.99 22.27 -9.99
CA THR A 140 19.37 23.10 -11.15
C THR A 140 20.53 22.47 -11.91
N ALA A 141 21.56 21.98 -11.20
CA ALA A 141 22.70 21.31 -11.80
C ALA A 141 22.28 20.03 -12.55
N MET A 142 21.43 19.20 -11.94
CA MET A 142 20.89 17.98 -12.55
C MET A 142 20.11 18.26 -13.83
N LYS A 143 19.33 19.35 -13.89
CA LYS A 143 18.57 19.74 -15.09
C LYS A 143 19.46 20.30 -16.21
N GLY A 144 20.63 20.84 -15.87
CA GLY A 144 21.58 21.41 -16.83
C GLY A 144 22.42 20.37 -17.58
N GLU A 145 22.53 19.14 -17.07
CA GLU A 145 23.25 18.03 -17.73
C GLU A 145 22.40 17.28 -18.78
N ALA A 146 21.09 17.55 -18.86
CA ALA A 146 20.15 16.86 -19.76
C ALA A 146 19.97 17.53 -21.15
N THR A 147 20.78 18.53 -21.50
CA THR A 147 20.77 19.28 -22.78
C THR A 147 22.16 19.33 -23.40
#